data_AF-A0A1Q7GIX4-F1
#
_entry.id   AF-A0A1Q7GIX4-F1
#
_cell.length_a   1.000
_cell.length_b   1.000
_cell.length_c   1.000
_cell.angle_alpha   90.00
_cell.angle_beta   90.00
_cell.angle_gamma   90.00
#
_symmetry.space_group_name_H-M   'P 1'
#
loop_
_entity.id
_entity.type
_entity.pdbx_description
1 polymer ?
#
loop_
_entity_poly.entity_id
_entity_poly.type
_entity_poly.pdbx_seq_one_letter_code
_entity_poly.pdbx_strand_id
1 'polypeptide(L)'
;MTEVRADGEEAVVEWTDEDSVYGSRHDVDRRYRDRKLNDLKAMILVDMIGDKNLNIRQESQSTGWLKNLIWDTAHSRGYTKEFPNEQIEVSDDHVPYLKAAIPSADLIDFDYPCWHEACDTLDKVSAHSLKIVGDVVYFSLPEIDRRVSQNANR
;
A
#
# COMPACT_ATOMS: atom_id res chain seq x y z
N MET A 1 -12.16 -7.35 6.95
CA MET A 1 -10.78 -7.10 6.46
C MET A 1 -10.16 -8.44 6.11
N THR A 2 -9.65 -8.60 4.90
CA THR A 2 -8.88 -9.78 4.49
C THR A 2 -7.43 -9.34 4.45
N GLU A 3 -6.57 -9.95 5.26
CA GLU A 3 -5.12 -9.76 5.15
C GLU A 3 -4.62 -10.65 4.00
N VAL A 4 -3.86 -10.08 3.08
CA VAL A 4 -3.16 -10.81 2.01
C VAL A 4 -1.68 -10.55 2.23
N ARG A 5 -0.88 -11.61 2.33
CA ARG A 5 0.58 -11.53 2.26
C ARG A 5 0.97 -11.93 0.85
N ALA A 6 1.51 -11.00 0.09
CA ALA A 6 2.09 -11.31 -1.21
C ALA A 6 3.42 -12.05 -1.01
N ASP A 7 3.75 -12.92 -1.95
CA ASP A 7 5.01 -13.68 -2.01
C ASP A 7 5.61 -13.45 -3.39
N GLY A 8 6.94 -13.28 -3.48
CA GLY A 8 7.63 -12.93 -4.72
C GLY A 8 7.19 -11.60 -5.31
N GLU A 9 7.17 -10.54 -4.50
CA GLU A 9 7.02 -9.16 -5.01
C GLU A 9 8.29 -8.75 -5.79
N GLU A 10 9.45 -8.97 -5.17
CA GLU A 10 10.76 -8.69 -5.76
C GLU A 10 11.01 -9.38 -7.11
N ALA A 11 11.62 -8.61 -8.01
CA ALA A 11 12.15 -9.12 -9.28
C ALA A 11 13.29 -10.12 -9.04
N VAL A 12 13.35 -11.18 -9.84
CA VAL A 12 14.43 -12.16 -9.76
C VAL A 12 15.67 -11.69 -10.53
N VAL A 13 15.48 -10.95 -11.62
CA VAL A 13 16.57 -10.49 -12.50
C VAL A 13 16.48 -8.98 -12.74
N GLU A 14 15.36 -8.49 -13.24
CA GLU A 14 15.15 -7.07 -13.56
C GLU A 14 13.68 -6.71 -13.37
N TRP A 15 13.43 -5.58 -12.72
CA TRP A 15 12.05 -5.13 -12.47
C TRP A 15 11.32 -4.84 -13.79
N THR A 16 10.40 -5.72 -14.16
CA THR A 16 9.54 -5.62 -15.35
C THR A 16 8.11 -6.05 -15.05
N ASP A 17 7.16 -5.79 -15.95
CA ASP A 17 5.75 -6.24 -15.82
C ASP A 17 5.63 -7.78 -15.65
N GLU A 18 6.60 -8.54 -16.18
CA GLU A 18 6.63 -9.99 -16.10
C GLU A 18 7.48 -10.54 -14.94
N ASP A 19 8.54 -9.83 -14.54
CA ASP A 19 9.50 -10.17 -13.49
C ASP A 19 9.36 -9.23 -12.28
N SER A 20 8.19 -9.28 -11.65
CA SER A 20 7.84 -8.61 -10.38
C SER A 20 6.45 -9.08 -9.92
N VAL A 21 6.05 -8.79 -8.67
CA VAL A 21 4.65 -8.89 -8.17
C VAL A 21 3.96 -10.23 -8.48
N TYR A 22 4.71 -11.34 -8.41
CA TYR A 22 4.24 -12.67 -8.80
C TYR A 22 3.04 -13.11 -7.96
N GLY A 23 3.12 -12.91 -6.64
CA GLY A 23 2.06 -13.27 -5.70
C GLY A 23 0.78 -12.48 -5.90
N SER A 24 0.89 -11.16 -6.11
CA SER A 24 -0.28 -10.29 -6.34
C SER A 24 -0.97 -10.59 -7.66
N ARG A 25 -0.22 -10.83 -8.74
CA ARG A 25 -0.78 -11.31 -10.02
C ARG A 25 -1.52 -12.63 -9.83
N HIS A 26 -0.90 -13.58 -9.13
CA HIS A 26 -1.52 -14.88 -8.86
C HIS A 26 -2.80 -14.76 -8.01
N ASP A 27 -2.82 -13.93 -6.97
CA ASP A 27 -4.01 -13.77 -6.12
C ASP A 27 -5.17 -13.14 -6.89
N VAL A 28 -4.92 -12.09 -7.69
CA VAL A 28 -5.91 -11.49 -8.58
C VAL A 28 -6.47 -12.53 -9.54
N ASP A 29 -5.62 -13.29 -10.23
CA ASP A 29 -6.03 -14.33 -11.18
C ASP A 29 -6.82 -15.46 -10.52
N ARG A 30 -6.40 -15.89 -9.33
CA ARG A 30 -7.10 -16.91 -8.55
C ARG A 30 -8.49 -16.43 -8.15
N ARG A 31 -8.61 -15.21 -7.60
CA ARG A 31 -9.91 -14.62 -7.22
C ARG A 31 -10.82 -14.41 -8.42
N TYR A 32 -10.26 -14.02 -9.55
CA TYR A 32 -11.01 -13.90 -10.80
C TYR A 32 -11.60 -15.25 -11.22
N ARG A 33 -10.78 -16.31 -11.26
CA ARG A 33 -11.21 -17.69 -11.59
C ARG A 33 -12.25 -18.22 -10.60
N ASP A 34 -12.08 -17.93 -9.31
CA ASP A 34 -13.01 -18.33 -8.25
C ASP A 34 -14.30 -17.49 -8.21
N ARG A 35 -14.43 -16.46 -9.07
CA ARG A 35 -15.52 -15.45 -9.06
C ARG A 35 -15.66 -14.71 -7.72
N LYS A 36 -14.54 -14.53 -7.01
CA LYS A 36 -14.44 -13.85 -5.72
C LYS A 36 -13.74 -12.50 -5.78
N LEU A 37 -13.38 -12.05 -6.98
CA LEU A 37 -12.69 -10.75 -7.14
C LEU A 37 -13.52 -9.60 -6.58
N ASN A 38 -14.85 -9.65 -6.76
CA ASN A 38 -15.78 -8.65 -6.24
C ASN A 38 -15.91 -8.65 -4.70
N ASP A 39 -15.40 -9.66 -4.00
CA ASP A 39 -15.36 -9.70 -2.54
C ASP A 39 -14.29 -8.74 -2.00
N LEU A 40 -13.26 -8.44 -2.80
CA LEU A 40 -12.23 -7.46 -2.47
C LEU A 40 -12.73 -6.06 -2.80
N LYS A 41 -12.88 -5.22 -1.78
CA LYS A 41 -13.50 -3.89 -1.93
C LYS A 41 -12.49 -2.75 -2.05
N ALA A 42 -11.32 -2.94 -1.47
CA ALA A 42 -10.17 -2.07 -1.56
C ALA A 42 -8.93 -2.87 -1.14
N MET A 43 -7.76 -2.40 -1.55
CA MET A 43 -6.45 -2.93 -1.17
C MET A 43 -5.58 -1.77 -0.66
N ILE A 44 -4.88 -1.98 0.44
CA ILE A 44 -3.88 -1.04 0.97
C ILE A 44 -2.60 -1.83 1.05
N LEU A 45 -1.61 -1.45 0.26
CA LEU A 45 -0.25 -1.95 0.34
C LEU A 45 0.50 -1.14 1.40
N VAL A 46 1.30 -1.83 2.19
CA VAL A 46 2.15 -1.24 3.23
C VAL A 46 3.52 -1.87 3.03
N ASP A 47 4.46 -1.08 2.52
CA ASP A 47 5.80 -1.56 2.20
C ASP A 47 6.89 -0.60 2.71
N MET A 48 8.04 -1.14 3.12
CA MET A 48 9.22 -0.39 3.58
C MET A 48 8.97 0.70 4.66
N ILE A 49 7.92 0.58 5.47
CA ILE A 49 7.50 1.59 6.46
C ILE A 49 8.34 1.66 7.76
N GLY A 50 9.47 0.95 7.79
CA GLY A 50 10.26 0.74 8.99
C GLY A 50 11.22 1.87 9.33
N ASP A 51 11.56 2.74 8.36
CA ASP A 51 12.66 3.69 8.51
C ASP A 51 12.45 4.71 9.64
N LYS A 52 13.54 5.13 10.27
CA LYS A 52 13.52 6.15 11.35
C LYS A 52 13.10 7.53 10.85
N ASN A 53 13.36 7.85 9.59
CA ASN A 53 13.02 9.13 8.97
C ASN A 53 11.86 8.97 7.98
N LEU A 54 10.79 8.31 8.44
CA LEU A 54 9.62 7.96 7.66
C LEU A 54 9.13 9.11 6.75
N ASN A 55 9.07 8.86 5.44
CA ASN A 55 8.61 9.80 4.42
C ASN A 55 7.67 9.12 3.40
N ILE A 56 6.41 8.95 3.77
CA ILE A 56 5.40 8.33 2.90
C ILE A 56 4.83 9.38 1.94
N ARG A 57 5.33 9.40 0.71
CA ARG A 57 4.83 10.27 -0.37
C ARG A 57 3.58 9.69 -1.03
N GLN A 58 2.79 10.56 -1.66
CA GLN A 58 1.57 10.18 -2.36
C GLN A 58 1.92 9.39 -3.62
N GLU A 59 1.76 8.06 -3.56
CA GLU A 59 1.90 7.25 -4.76
C GLU A 59 0.85 7.67 -5.81
N SER A 60 1.33 7.96 -7.01
CA SER A 60 0.60 8.60 -8.09
C SER A 60 -0.50 7.71 -8.71
N GLN A 61 -0.26 6.40 -8.85
CA GLN A 61 -1.18 5.42 -9.44
C GLN A 61 -2.29 5.01 -8.47
N SER A 62 -2.08 5.20 -7.18
CA SER A 62 -3.02 4.93 -6.12
C SER A 62 -4.36 5.62 -6.33
N THR A 63 -5.43 4.90 -6.03
CA THR A 63 -6.81 5.34 -6.27
C THR A 63 -7.10 6.61 -5.49
N GLY A 64 -7.41 7.70 -6.21
CA GLY A 64 -7.45 9.05 -5.65
C GLY A 64 -8.33 9.21 -4.41
N TRP A 65 -9.51 8.58 -4.36
CA TRP A 65 -10.36 8.70 -3.17
C TRP A 65 -9.80 8.00 -1.93
N LEU A 66 -9.13 6.86 -2.13
CA LEU A 66 -8.56 6.04 -1.06
C LEU A 66 -7.29 6.72 -0.53
N LYS A 67 -6.42 7.14 -1.46
CA LYS A 67 -5.25 7.97 -1.17
C LYS A 67 -5.60 9.22 -0.37
N ASN A 68 -6.55 10.03 -0.85
CA ASN A 68 -6.92 11.28 -0.17
C ASN A 68 -7.45 11.02 1.24
N LEU A 69 -8.28 9.98 1.43
CA LEU A 69 -8.80 9.60 2.74
C LEU A 69 -7.67 9.22 3.71
N ILE A 70 -6.69 8.44 3.25
CA ILE A 70 -5.53 8.04 4.05
C ILE A 70 -4.70 9.26 4.45
N TRP A 71 -4.44 10.19 3.52
CA TRP A 71 -3.69 11.41 3.80
C TRP A 71 -4.44 12.37 4.73
N ASP A 72 -5.74 12.56 4.52
CA ASP A 72 -6.59 13.35 5.41
C ASP A 72 -6.57 12.77 6.82
N THR A 73 -6.60 11.43 6.94
CA THR A 73 -6.47 10.74 8.22
C THR A 73 -5.12 11.05 8.84
N ALA A 74 -4.01 10.85 8.12
CA ALA A 74 -2.67 11.13 8.63
C ALA A 74 -2.51 12.57 9.14
N HIS A 75 -3.00 13.55 8.37
CA HIS A 75 -2.94 14.96 8.76
C HIS A 75 -3.79 15.26 9.98
N SER A 76 -4.99 14.69 10.08
CA SER A 76 -5.85 14.85 11.26
C SER A 76 -5.24 14.28 12.55
N ARG A 77 -4.33 13.31 12.42
CA ARG A 77 -3.60 12.69 13.53
C ARG A 77 -2.29 13.40 13.87
N GLY A 78 -1.92 14.42 13.10
CA GLY A 78 -0.70 15.20 13.30
C GLY A 78 0.54 14.67 12.60
N TYR A 79 0.39 13.74 11.65
CA TYR A 79 1.48 13.10 10.91
C TYR A 79 1.77 13.74 9.56
N THR A 80 1.50 15.05 9.41
CA THR A 80 1.73 15.78 8.15
C THR A 80 3.18 15.79 7.71
N LYS A 81 4.13 15.62 8.64
CA LYS A 81 5.56 15.55 8.33
C LYS A 81 5.91 14.22 7.66
N GLU A 82 5.40 13.10 8.19
CA GLU A 82 5.66 11.76 7.69
C GLU A 82 4.78 11.39 6.48
N PHE A 83 3.68 12.13 6.26
CA PHE A 83 2.78 12.01 5.10
C PHE A 83 2.70 13.34 4.33
N PRO A 84 3.76 13.77 3.63
CA PRO A 84 3.74 14.98 2.80
C PRO A 84 2.77 14.85 1.62
N ASN A 85 2.36 15.98 1.04
CA ASN A 85 1.53 16.01 -0.18
C ASN A 85 2.35 15.87 -1.48
N GLU A 86 3.63 15.55 -1.36
CA GLU A 86 4.52 15.31 -2.49
C GLU A 86 4.16 13.97 -3.16
N GLN A 87 4.23 13.92 -4.48
CA GLN A 87 3.92 12.70 -5.23
C GLN A 87 5.18 11.93 -5.59
N ILE A 88 5.02 10.63 -5.69
CA ILE A 88 6.01 9.69 -6.20
C ILE A 88 5.30 8.68 -7.11
N GLU A 89 6.00 8.16 -8.10
CA GLU A 89 5.51 7.03 -8.89
C GLU A 89 6.33 5.80 -8.52
N VAL A 90 5.65 4.77 -8.04
CA VAL A 90 6.24 3.49 -7.66
C VAL A 90 5.38 2.40 -8.28
N SER A 91 6.04 1.46 -8.95
CA SER A 91 5.41 0.23 -9.42
C SER A 91 5.60 -0.82 -8.33
N ASP A 92 4.50 -1.40 -7.84
CA ASP A 92 4.51 -2.36 -6.73
C ASP A 92 3.25 -3.26 -6.80
N ASP A 93 3.05 -4.10 -5.80
CA ASP A 93 2.00 -5.11 -5.64
C ASP A 93 0.57 -4.55 -5.74
N HIS A 94 0.37 -3.24 -5.62
CA HIS A 94 -0.94 -2.60 -5.82
C HIS A 94 -1.34 -2.54 -7.30
N VAL A 95 -0.38 -2.56 -8.23
CA VAL A 95 -0.61 -2.40 -9.68
C VAL A 95 -1.51 -3.50 -10.27
N PRO A 96 -1.30 -4.81 -9.98
CA PRO A 96 -2.22 -5.86 -10.45
C PRO A 96 -3.67 -5.65 -10.00
N TYR A 97 -3.89 -5.17 -8.78
CA TYR A 97 -5.23 -4.89 -8.26
C TYR A 97 -5.87 -3.68 -8.94
N LEU A 98 -5.09 -2.62 -9.22
CA LEU A 98 -5.54 -1.48 -10.03
C LEU A 98 -5.95 -1.93 -11.44
N LYS A 99 -5.14 -2.77 -12.10
CA LYS A 99 -5.45 -3.36 -13.43
C LYS A 99 -6.74 -4.19 -13.38
N ALA A 100 -7.07 -4.79 -12.24
CA ALA A 100 -8.31 -5.54 -11.99
C ALA A 100 -9.49 -4.66 -11.51
N ALA A 101 -9.37 -3.33 -11.59
CA ALA A 101 -10.37 -2.35 -11.15
C ALA A 101 -10.71 -2.40 -9.65
N ILE A 102 -9.81 -2.93 -8.82
CA ILE A 102 -9.90 -2.85 -7.37
C ILE A 102 -9.27 -1.53 -6.92
N PRO A 103 -9.97 -0.71 -6.09
CA PRO A 103 -9.37 0.48 -5.50
C PRO A 103 -8.16 0.11 -4.64
N SER A 104 -6.97 0.55 -5.03
CA SER A 104 -5.72 0.26 -4.30
C SER A 104 -4.99 1.53 -3.93
N ALA A 105 -4.29 1.51 -2.81
CA ALA A 105 -3.35 2.56 -2.41
C ALA A 105 -2.07 1.95 -1.86
N ASP A 106 -0.95 2.59 -2.13
CA ASP A 106 0.37 2.17 -1.69
C ASP A 106 0.97 3.17 -0.69
N LEU A 107 1.49 2.63 0.41
CA LEU A 107 2.13 3.34 1.51
C LEU A 107 3.57 2.84 1.62
N ILE A 108 4.45 3.48 0.87
CA ILE A 108 5.86 3.12 0.76
C ILE A 108 6.79 4.30 1.09
N ASP A 109 7.88 4.02 1.79
CA ASP A 109 8.99 4.95 1.98
C ASP A 109 10.14 4.60 1.03
N PHE A 110 10.22 5.34 -0.07
CA PHE A 110 11.23 5.12 -1.11
C PHE A 110 12.51 5.94 -0.92
N ASP A 111 12.57 6.80 0.10
CA ASP A 111 13.75 7.62 0.41
C ASP A 111 14.67 6.90 1.42
N TYR A 112 14.88 5.60 1.22
CA TYR A 112 15.63 4.73 2.13
C TYR A 112 16.97 4.26 1.52
N PRO A 113 18.13 4.80 1.99
CA PRO A 113 19.44 4.49 1.40
C PRO A 113 19.92 3.04 1.54
N CYS A 114 19.32 2.25 2.44
CA CYS A 114 19.69 0.84 2.63
C CYS A 114 18.79 -0.12 1.84
N TRP A 115 17.90 0.40 0.99
CA TRP A 115 17.08 -0.43 0.12
C TRP A 115 17.97 -1.28 -0.79
N HIS A 116 17.73 -2.60 -0.83
CA HIS A 116 18.55 -3.59 -1.53
C HIS A 116 20.03 -3.64 -1.15
N GLU A 117 20.38 -3.11 0.02
CA GLU A 117 21.73 -3.13 0.57
C GLU A 117 21.81 -3.97 1.85
N ALA A 118 22.99 -4.52 2.15
CA ALA A 118 23.20 -5.34 3.34
C ALA A 118 22.99 -4.59 4.68
N CYS A 119 22.80 -3.27 4.63
CA CYS A 119 22.54 -2.43 5.79
C CYS A 119 21.06 -2.30 6.16
N ASP A 120 20.15 -2.96 5.44
CA ASP A 120 18.76 -3.16 5.88
C ASP A 120 18.70 -4.17 7.03
N THR A 121 18.85 -3.64 8.24
CA THR A 121 18.96 -4.40 9.48
C THR A 121 18.00 -3.87 10.53
N LEU A 122 17.65 -4.70 11.53
CA LEU A 122 16.66 -4.35 12.57
C LEU A 122 16.98 -3.06 13.34
N ASP A 123 18.24 -2.63 13.43
CA ASP A 123 18.59 -1.36 14.07
C ASP A 123 18.19 -0.12 13.25
N LYS A 124 17.80 -0.29 11.99
CA LYS A 124 17.20 0.75 11.14
C LYS A 124 15.69 0.87 11.33
N VAL A 125 15.05 -0.14 11.90
CA VAL A 125 13.61 -0.15 12.16
C VAL A 125 13.25 0.73 13.35
N SER A 126 12.18 1.51 13.19
CA SER A 126 11.64 2.42 14.18
C SER A 126 10.25 2.00 14.62
N ALA A 127 10.10 1.62 15.90
CA ALA A 127 8.78 1.35 16.48
C ALA A 127 7.84 2.56 16.41
N HIS A 128 8.39 3.78 16.40
CA HIS A 128 7.62 5.00 16.23
C HIS A 128 7.04 5.12 14.82
N SER A 129 7.84 4.82 13.79
CA SER A 129 7.40 4.86 12.38
C SER A 129 6.34 3.80 12.11
N LEU A 130 6.57 2.57 12.58
CA LEU A 130 5.58 1.50 12.51
C LEU A 130 4.26 1.87 13.20
N LYS A 131 4.33 2.56 14.35
CA LYS A 131 3.15 3.08 15.04
C LYS A 131 2.43 4.15 14.22
N ILE A 132 3.14 5.07 13.59
CA ILE A 132 2.54 6.12 12.76
C ILE A 132 1.74 5.50 11.63
N VAL A 133 2.33 4.60 10.84
CA VAL A 133 1.62 3.96 9.73
C VAL A 133 0.47 3.09 10.24
N GLY A 134 0.70 2.32 11.31
CA GLY A 134 -0.34 1.51 11.95
C GLY A 134 -1.54 2.34 12.42
N ASP A 135 -1.30 3.50 13.04
CA ASP A 135 -2.35 4.44 13.44
C ASP A 135 -3.12 4.96 12.22
N VAL A 136 -2.41 5.40 11.17
CA VAL A 136 -3.06 5.92 9.95
C VAL A 136 -3.97 4.88 9.33
N VAL A 137 -3.46 3.67 9.08
CA VAL A 137 -4.26 2.56 8.52
C VAL A 137 -5.46 2.29 9.43
N TYR A 138 -5.23 2.08 10.73
CA TYR A 138 -6.28 1.75 11.69
C TYR A 138 -7.40 2.80 11.72
N PHE A 139 -7.06 4.10 11.76
CA PHE A 139 -8.03 5.18 11.82
C PHE A 139 -8.71 5.46 10.46
N SER A 140 -8.11 5.06 9.34
CA SER A 140 -8.75 5.16 8.01
C SER A 140 -9.79 4.06 7.76
N LEU A 141 -9.63 2.87 8.37
CA LEU A 141 -10.49 1.71 8.12
C LEU A 141 -12.00 1.97 8.24
N PRO A 142 -12.52 2.67 9.27
CA PRO A 142 -13.97 2.87 9.41
C PRO A 142 -14.59 3.68 8.25
N GLU A 143 -13.90 4.71 7.79
CA GLU A 143 -14.39 5.56 6.70
C GLU A 143 -14.25 4.87 5.34
N ILE A 144 -13.18 4.09 5.15
CA ILE A 144 -13.01 3.22 3.99
C ILE A 144 -14.16 2.20 3.93
N ASP A 145 -14.42 1.49 5.04
CA ASP A 145 -15.49 0.49 5.14
C ASP A 145 -16.86 1.09 4.85
N ARG A 146 -17.16 2.27 5.42
CA ARG A 146 -18.38 3.01 5.15
C ARG A 146 -18.54 3.32 3.67
N ARG A 147 -17.48 3.80 3.01
CA ARG A 147 -17.52 4.21 1.61
C ARG A 147 -17.69 3.03 0.65
N VAL A 148 -16.95 1.95 0.87
CA VAL A 148 -17.05 0.77 0.01
C VAL A 148 -18.38 0.01 0.20
N SER A 149 -18.93 0.03 1.41
CA SER A 149 -20.25 -0.57 1.71
C SER A 149 -21.40 0.20 1.07
N GLN A 150 -21.31 1.53 0.98
CA GLN A 150 -22.32 2.36 0.30
C GLN A 150 -22.35 2.13 -1.21
N ASN A 151 -21.18 1.88 -1.82
CA ASN A 151 -21.09 1.59 -3.26
C ASN A 151 -21.57 0.18 -3.61
N ALA A 152 -21.51 -0.78 -2.68
CA ALA A 152 -22.02 -2.14 -2.90
C ALA A 152 -23.55 -2.25 -2.91
N ASN A 153 -24.25 -1.22 -2.38
CA ASN A 153 -25.72 -1.16 -2.31
C ASN A 153 -26.36 -0.34 -3.43
N ARG A 154 -25.60 0.00 -4.48
CA ARG A 154 -26.07 0.65 -5.71
C ARG A 154 -26.03 -0.35 -6.85
#